data_AF-A0A961JV37-F1
#
_entry.id   AF-A0A961JV37-F1
#
_cell.length_a   1.000
_cell.length_b   1.000
_cell.length_c   1.000
_cell.angle_alpha   90.00
_cell.angle_beta   90.00
_cell.angle_gamma   90.00
#
_symmetry.space_group_name_H-M   'P 1'
#
loop_
_entity.id
_entity.type
_entity.pdbx_description
1 polymer ?
#
loop_
_entity_poly.entity_id
_entity_poly.type
_entity_poly.pdbx_seq_one_letter_code
_entity_poly.pdbx_strand_id
1 'polypeptide(L)'
;MTRDHDQVQALFAALNLGYQASVLNVSRADVALVQANAEQVLDHDDPAFLAVNRFATDYELAVMDPATDLPRIGEALRKAIQLALQPDPPGLDRRDIHG
;
A
#
# COMPACT_ATOMS: atom_id res chain seq x y z
N MET A 1 0.89 -11.34 13.17
CA MET A 1 2.37 -11.34 13.05
C MET A 1 2.86 -9.93 13.34
N THR A 2 3.86 -9.74 14.19
CA THR A 2 4.41 -8.39 14.44
C THR A 2 5.33 -8.02 13.29
N ARG A 3 5.01 -6.94 12.56
CA ARG A 3 5.87 -6.46 11.48
C ARG A 3 7.22 -6.00 12.01
N ASP A 4 8.28 -6.26 11.25
CA ASP A 4 9.61 -5.75 11.58
C ASP A 4 9.76 -4.26 11.22
N HIS A 5 10.91 -3.69 11.57
CA HIS A 5 11.20 -2.28 11.33
C HIS A 5 11.20 -1.91 9.85
N ASP A 6 11.74 -2.77 9.00
CA ASP A 6 11.96 -2.49 7.58
C ASP A 6 10.63 -2.60 6.81
N GLN A 7 9.78 -3.54 7.18
CA GLN A 7 8.41 -3.65 6.71
C GLN A 7 7.61 -2.39 7.07
N VAL A 8 7.71 -1.91 8.31
CA VAL A 8 7.03 -0.68 8.72
C VAL A 8 7.53 0.53 7.91
N GLN A 9 8.84 0.63 7.66
CA GLN A 9 9.39 1.68 6.80
C GLN A 9 8.84 1.61 5.37
N ALA A 10 8.78 0.41 4.77
CA ALA A 10 8.22 0.22 3.43
C ALA A 10 6.74 0.64 3.36
N LEU A 11 5.96 0.33 4.40
CA LEU A 11 4.56 0.77 4.48
C LEU A 11 4.43 2.29 4.60
N PHE A 12 5.28 2.96 5.38
CA PHE A 12 5.26 4.43 5.43
C PHE A 12 5.67 5.07 4.09
N ALA A 13 6.64 4.48 3.38
CA ALA A 13 7.01 4.93 2.04
C ALA A 13 5.85 4.80 1.05
N ALA A 14 5.14 3.66 1.08
CA ALA A 14 3.95 3.43 0.26
C ALA A 14 2.79 4.38 0.63
N LEU A 15 2.59 4.65 1.92
CA LEU A 15 1.59 5.61 2.38
C LEU A 15 1.90 7.03 1.86
N ASN A 16 3.17 7.45 1.94
CA ASN A 16 3.62 8.74 1.44
C ASN A 16 3.45 8.86 -0.08
N LEU A 17 3.77 7.81 -0.84
CA LEU A 17 3.55 7.74 -2.28
C LEU A 17 2.07 7.95 -2.63
N GLY A 18 1.17 7.33 -1.87
CA GLY A 18 -0.26 7.53 -2.04
C GLY A 18 -0.71 8.98 -1.76
N TYR A 19 -0.12 9.67 -0.77
CA TYR A 19 -0.37 11.10 -0.54
C TYR A 19 0.13 11.98 -1.68
N GLN A 20 1.34 11.71 -2.15
CA GLN A 20 1.93 12.39 -3.29
C GLN A 20 1.07 12.23 -4.56
N ALA A 21 0.51 11.03 -4.77
CA ALA A 21 -0.39 10.77 -5.89
C ALA A 21 -1.67 11.60 -5.81
N SER A 22 -2.21 11.82 -4.60
CA SER A 22 -3.38 12.68 -4.37
C SER A 22 -3.15 14.15 -4.76
N VAL A 23 -1.91 14.61 -4.76
CA VAL A 23 -1.53 15.99 -5.12
C VAL A 23 -0.78 16.08 -6.46
N LEU A 24 -0.90 15.03 -7.29
CA LEU A 24 -0.27 14.94 -8.61
C LEU A 24 1.27 15.10 -8.61
N ASN A 25 1.92 14.71 -7.51
CA ASN A 25 3.37 14.89 -7.32
C ASN A 25 4.09 13.54 -7.17
N VAL A 26 3.91 12.64 -8.14
CA VAL A 26 4.55 11.31 -8.17
C VAL A 26 5.35 11.14 -9.44
N SER A 27 6.63 10.79 -9.29
CA SER A 27 7.47 10.39 -10.41
C SER A 27 7.50 8.87 -10.57
N ARG A 28 7.76 8.40 -11.79
CA ARG A 28 7.98 6.96 -12.06
C ARG A 28 9.11 6.37 -11.22
N ALA A 29 10.13 7.17 -10.90
CA ALA A 29 11.26 6.73 -10.07
C ALA A 29 10.81 6.44 -8.63
N ASP A 30 9.92 7.26 -8.07
CA ASP A 30 9.36 7.04 -6.73
C ASP A 30 8.54 5.76 -6.68
N VAL A 31 7.71 5.53 -7.71
CA VAL A 31 6.91 4.30 -7.82
C VAL A 31 7.80 3.06 -7.87
N ALA A 32 8.83 3.07 -8.73
CA ALA A 32 9.76 1.96 -8.86
C ALA A 32 10.56 1.70 -7.57
N LEU A 33 10.98 2.77 -6.88
CA LEU A 33 11.70 2.65 -5.60
C LEU A 33 10.82 2.00 -4.52
N VAL A 34 9.57 2.46 -4.38
CA VAL A 34 8.64 1.90 -3.39
C VAL A 34 8.29 0.45 -3.72
N GLN A 35 8.09 0.13 -5.00
CA GLN A 35 7.84 -1.25 -5.44
C GLN A 35 9.03 -2.17 -5.13
N ALA A 36 10.25 -1.75 -5.44
CA ALA A 36 11.45 -2.53 -5.16
C ALA A 36 11.65 -2.74 -3.65
N ASN A 37 11.42 -1.70 -2.84
CA ASN A 37 11.49 -1.82 -1.38
C ASN A 37 10.44 -2.80 -0.84
N ALA A 38 9.20 -2.74 -1.35
CA ALA A 38 8.15 -3.66 -0.96
C ALA A 38 8.49 -5.12 -1.31
N GLU A 39 9.06 -5.37 -2.49
CA GLU A 39 9.49 -6.71 -2.93
C GLU A 39 10.61 -7.31 -2.08
N GLN A 40 11.45 -6.47 -1.46
CA GLN A 40 12.54 -6.94 -0.61
C GLN A 40 12.10 -7.36 0.78
N VAL A 41 11.02 -6.78 1.33
CA VAL A 41 10.69 -6.90 2.76
C VAL A 41 9.31 -7.47 3.04
N LEU A 42 8.39 -7.43 2.08
CA LEU A 42 7.02 -7.94 2.23
C LEU A 42 6.87 -9.29 1.53
N ASP A 43 6.09 -10.19 2.14
CA ASP A 43 5.72 -11.44 1.51
C ASP A 43 4.80 -11.20 0.30
N HIS A 44 4.89 -12.07 -0.72
CA HIS A 44 4.11 -11.91 -1.95
C HIS A 44 2.59 -12.02 -1.75
N ASP A 45 2.15 -12.66 -0.67
CA ASP A 45 0.75 -12.75 -0.26
C ASP A 45 0.34 -11.65 0.73
N ASP A 46 1.26 -10.78 1.17
CA ASP A 46 0.92 -9.63 2.03
C ASP A 46 -0.02 -8.67 1.28
N PRO A 47 -1.19 -8.32 1.85
CA PRO A 47 -2.10 -7.37 1.22
C PRO A 47 -1.47 -6.02 0.85
N ALA A 48 -0.47 -5.55 1.61
CA ALA A 48 0.27 -4.34 1.29
C ALA A 48 1.20 -4.51 0.10
N PHE A 49 1.87 -5.67 -0.05
CA PHE A 49 2.66 -5.99 -1.24
C PHE A 49 1.78 -5.96 -2.49
N LEU A 50 0.61 -6.59 -2.41
CA LEU A 50 -0.37 -6.59 -3.51
C LEU A 50 -0.89 -5.19 -3.83
N ALA A 51 -1.12 -4.36 -2.81
CA ALA A 51 -1.57 -2.98 -3.00
C ALA A 51 -0.53 -2.10 -3.69
N VAL A 52 0.75 -2.23 -3.31
CA VAL A 52 1.86 -1.49 -3.94
C VAL A 52 2.01 -1.88 -5.41
N ASN A 53 2.00 -3.18 -5.73
CA ASN A 53 2.11 -3.65 -7.11
C ASN A 53 0.90 -3.26 -7.96
N ARG A 54 -0.30 -3.30 -7.38
CA ARG A 54 -1.49 -2.80 -8.05
C ARG A 54 -1.39 -1.31 -8.35
N PHE A 55 -0.94 -0.51 -7.39
CA PHE A 55 -0.72 0.93 -7.62
C PHE A 55 0.30 1.18 -8.72
N ALA A 56 1.41 0.45 -8.75
CA ALA A 56 2.43 0.58 -9.80
C ALA A 56 1.84 0.28 -11.19
N THR A 57 1.03 -0.77 -11.30
CA THR A 57 0.32 -1.12 -12.53
C THR A 57 -0.68 -0.04 -12.93
N ASP A 58 -1.53 0.39 -11.98
CA ASP A 58 -2.55 1.41 -12.22
C ASP A 58 -1.92 2.77 -12.59
N TYR A 59 -0.74 3.10 -12.05
CA TYR A 59 0.03 4.29 -12.40
C TYR A 59 0.47 4.28 -13.86
N GLU A 60 0.96 3.14 -14.37
CA GLU A 60 1.33 3.00 -15.79
C GLU A 60 0.12 3.08 -16.73
N LEU A 61 -1.08 2.75 -16.24
CA LEU A 61 -2.32 2.84 -17.00
C LEU A 61 -2.97 4.23 -16.94
N ALA A 62 -2.68 5.03 -15.92
CA ALA A 62 -3.24 6.37 -15.70
C ALA A 62 -2.73 7.45 -16.69
N VAL A 63 -1.98 7.07 -17.72
CA VAL A 63 -1.35 7.98 -18.70
C VAL A 63 -2.37 8.85 -19.46
N MET A 64 -3.59 8.35 -19.64
CA MET A 64 -4.62 9.04 -20.44
C MET A 64 -5.32 10.19 -19.70
N ASP A 65 -5.54 10.05 -18.39
CA ASP A 65 -6.09 11.10 -17.54
C ASP A 65 -5.48 11.07 -16.13
N PRO A 66 -4.23 11.55 -15.98
CA PRO A 66 -3.55 11.54 -14.69
C PRO A 66 -4.26 12.41 -13.65
N ALA A 67 -4.95 13.47 -14.06
CA ALA A 67 -5.61 14.40 -13.14
C ALA A 67 -6.78 13.73 -12.40
N THR A 68 -7.50 12.83 -13.07
CA THR A 68 -8.62 12.08 -12.48
C THR A 68 -8.16 10.78 -11.83
N ASP A 69 -7.32 10.00 -12.52
CA ASP A 69 -6.98 8.65 -12.08
C ASP A 69 -5.94 8.62 -10.97
N LEU A 70 -4.93 9.49 -11.01
CA LEU A 70 -3.82 9.45 -10.05
C LEU A 70 -4.27 9.71 -8.61
N PRO A 71 -5.17 10.70 -8.32
CA PRO A 71 -5.69 10.87 -6.98
C PRO A 71 -6.54 9.68 -6.51
N ARG A 72 -7.34 9.10 -7.42
CA ARG A 72 -8.21 7.95 -7.12
C ARG A 72 -7.39 6.72 -6.73
N ILE A 73 -6.34 6.39 -7.48
CA ILE A 73 -5.50 5.22 -7.22
C ILE A 73 -4.58 5.47 -6.01
N GLY A 74 -4.13 6.71 -5.81
CA GLY A 74 -3.38 7.12 -4.61
C GLY A 74 -4.18 6.93 -3.32
N GLU A 75 -5.45 7.34 -3.33
CA GLU A 75 -6.36 7.12 -2.20
C GLU A 75 -6.63 5.63 -1.95
N ALA A 76 -6.74 4.82 -3.01
CA ALA A 76 -6.89 3.37 -2.89
C ALA A 76 -5.66 2.73 -2.23
N LEU A 77 -4.45 3.11 -2.64
CA LEU A 77 -3.20 2.67 -2.02
C LEU A 77 -3.17 3.06 -0.54
N ARG A 78 -3.46 4.32 -0.20
CA ARG A 78 -3.44 4.81 1.19
C ARG A 78 -4.37 3.99 2.08
N LYS A 79 -5.60 3.74 1.64
CA LYS A 79 -6.56 2.93 2.41
C LYS A 79 -6.07 1.52 2.62
N ALA A 80 -5.52 0.88 1.59
CA ALA A 80 -4.99 -0.48 1.70
C ALA A 80 -3.82 -0.55 2.70
N ILE A 81 -2.89 0.39 2.65
CA ILE A 81 -1.75 0.45 3.58
C ILE A 81 -2.21 0.77 5.01
N GLN A 82 -3.18 1.68 5.18
CA GLN A 82 -3.75 1.97 6.51
C GLN A 82 -4.43 0.75 7.12
N LEU A 83 -5.19 -0.01 6.32
CA LEU A 83 -5.78 -1.27 6.76
C LEU A 83 -4.70 -2.29 7.13
N ALA A 84 -3.64 -2.38 6.32
CA ALA A 84 -2.52 -3.26 6.60
C ALA A 84 -1.85 -2.89 7.93
N LEU A 85 -1.69 -1.60 8.25
CA LEU A 85 -1.10 -1.10 9.49
C LEU A 85 -1.99 -1.24 10.73
N GLN A 86 -3.28 -1.53 10.57
CA GLN A 86 -4.15 -1.75 11.72
C GLN A 86 -3.72 -3.02 12.46
N PRO A 87 -3.62 -2.99 13.79
CA PRO A 87 -3.44 -4.21 14.55
C PRO A 87 -4.61 -5.16 14.28
N ASP A 88 -4.31 -6.47 14.22
CA ASP A 88 -5.34 -7.49 14.10
C ASP A 88 -6.41 -7.25 15.19
N PRO A 89 -7.71 -7.28 14.84
CA PRO A 89 -8.76 -7.07 15.82
C PRO A 89 -8.63 -8.13 16.93
N PRO A 90 -8.72 -7.73 18.21
CA PRO A 90 -8.56 -8.66 19.31
C PRO A 90 -9.66 -9.73 19.24
N GLY A 91 -9.26 -11.00 19.06
CA GLY A 91 -10.16 -12.14 19.12
C GLY A 91 -10.45 -12.88 17.81
N LEU A 92 -9.66 -12.69 16.75
CA LEU A 92 -9.74 -13.52 15.52
C LEU A 92 -9.52 -15.02 15.79
N ASP A 93 -8.89 -15.32 16.91
CA ASP A 93 -8.55 -16.62 17.48
C ASP A 93 -9.48 -17.05 18.62
N ARG A 94 -10.45 -16.22 19.03
CA ARG A 94 -11.51 -16.62 19.98
C ARG A 94 -12.58 -17.43 19.26
N ARG A 95 -12.39 -18.76 19.20
CA ARG A 95 -13.41 -19.74 18.78
C ARG A 95 -14.59 -19.89 19.76
N ASP A 96 -14.61 -19.14 20.86
CA ASP A 96 -15.55 -19.31 21.99
C ASP A 96 -16.67 -18.26 22.06
N ILE A 97 -17.05 -17.64 20.93
CA ILE A 97 -18.27 -16.80 20.84
C ILE A 97 -19.39 -17.56 20.13
N HIS A 98 -19.64 -18.79 20.58
CA HIS A 98 -20.94 -19.43 20.45
C HIS A 98 -21.52 -19.58 21.85
N GLY A 99 -22.40 -18.65 22.21
CA GLY A 99 -23.43 -18.93 23.20
C GLY A 99 -24.46 -19.89 22.63
#